data_AF-E4PFD3-F1
#
_entry.id   AF-E4PFD3-F1
#
_cell.length_a   1.000
_cell.length_b   1.000
_cell.length_c   1.000
_cell.angle_alpha   90.00
_cell.angle_beta   90.00
_cell.angle_gamma   90.00
#
_symmetry.space_group_name_H-M   'P 1'
#
loop_
_entity.id
_entity.type
_entity.pdbx_description
1 polymer ?
#
loop_
_entity_poly.entity_id
_entity_poly.type
_entity_poly.pdbx_seq_one_letter_code
_entity_poly.pdbx_strand_id
1 'polypeptide(L)'
;MLIIPAENAINWKRPPWVTLGLIMACLLVFLFYQGDDSRKLEQAVEQYLAADLHELEAPAYEDYLQRQIQFQGEEGRVYELQQFQQLREENETFWLAINLMMDREFYQYLLQNRDVIWAPTERARWQEQRTAIEQQYIQKLSANQLGLVPADLSLYTLITYQFLHGGWGHIIGNLIFLFLLGFTVEKALGPGRYLIAYLVCGALSGLMFTAVSAGSYVPLVGASGSISGLMGMYVAIYGLQKIRFFYFLGVYFNYFRAPAIALLPVWVGKEIYDYWYAGATGIAYMAHAGGLIAGAGLVWLLGKSWLQVREEFFEPEEEEQDARFTTGYAQAMASLGRMEFDLARRQFEALREHYPERHILLEHLYQLAKLRPDLPEYRDRAIELMNDALSRRQPEQMIAIWQEYLGKGESYQPLSAQDHNRVLFTSLKQHDLKAAEKAFERLKSTGDDMLTTEACRLLVEEFEKRQMAPKARHYRQLLQAN
;
A
#
# COMPACT_ATOMS: atom_id res chain seq x y z
N MET A 1 4.62 -17.41 -8.21
CA MET A 1 3.36 -16.64 -8.11
C MET A 1 3.53 -15.63 -7.00
N LEU A 2 3.31 -14.34 -7.27
CA LEU A 2 3.42 -13.28 -6.28
C LEU A 2 2.01 -12.82 -5.92
N ILE A 3 1.62 -12.87 -4.65
CA ILE A 3 0.34 -12.36 -4.14
C ILE A 3 0.66 -11.34 -3.05
N ILE A 4 0.18 -10.12 -3.23
CA ILE A 4 0.55 -8.98 -2.40
C ILE A 4 -0.72 -8.21 -2.02
N PRO A 5 -0.93 -7.85 -0.75
CA PRO A 5 -1.98 -6.90 -0.39
C PRO A 5 -1.74 -5.57 -1.11
N ALA A 6 -2.71 -5.15 -1.92
CA ALA A 6 -2.61 -3.98 -2.79
C ALA A 6 -3.53 -2.87 -2.29
N GLU A 7 -2.92 -1.76 -1.86
CA GLU A 7 -3.65 -0.55 -1.50
C GLU A 7 -4.09 0.26 -2.73
N ASN A 8 -5.02 1.20 -2.51
CA ASN A 8 -5.26 2.32 -3.41
C ASN A 8 -3.97 3.15 -3.61
N ALA A 9 -3.93 3.94 -4.68
CA ALA A 9 -2.81 4.82 -5.01
C ALA A 9 -2.29 5.60 -3.79
N ILE A 10 -0.96 5.69 -3.66
CA ILE A 10 -0.30 6.34 -2.53
C ILE A 10 -0.79 7.78 -2.43
N ASN A 11 -1.47 8.11 -1.33
CA ASN A 11 -1.80 9.48 -1.02
C ASN A 11 -0.54 10.20 -0.51
N TRP A 12 0.18 10.85 -1.42
CA TRP A 12 1.41 11.59 -1.13
C TRP A 12 1.22 12.79 -0.19
N LYS A 13 -0.01 13.15 0.21
CA LYS A 13 -0.25 14.10 1.31
C LYS A 13 0.04 13.51 2.69
N ARG A 14 0.07 12.17 2.83
CA ARG A 14 0.45 11.43 4.05
C ARG A 14 1.35 10.24 3.68
N PRO A 15 2.59 10.48 3.24
CA PRO A 15 3.49 9.41 2.82
C PRO A 15 4.00 8.61 4.03
N PRO A 16 4.38 7.33 3.82
CA PRO A 16 4.88 6.45 4.88
C PRO A 16 6.35 6.72 5.18
N TRP A 17 6.62 7.86 5.81
CA TRP A 17 7.98 8.32 6.05
C TRP A 17 8.82 7.33 6.84
N VAL A 18 8.23 6.60 7.78
CA VAL A 18 9.00 5.66 8.60
C VAL A 18 9.33 4.40 7.81
N THR A 19 8.38 3.86 7.03
CA THR A 19 8.62 2.72 6.13
C THR A 19 9.72 3.06 5.13
N LEU A 20 9.64 4.23 4.49
CA LEU A 20 10.68 4.71 3.58
C LEU A 20 12.02 4.95 4.29
N GLY A 21 11.99 5.44 5.53
CA GLY A 21 13.16 5.61 6.37
C GLY A 21 13.84 4.28 6.72
N LEU A 22 13.07 3.25 7.07
CA LEU A 22 13.59 1.89 7.32
C LEU A 22 14.17 1.28 6.05
N ILE A 23 13.49 1.42 4.91
CA ILE A 23 14.02 1.00 3.60
C ILE A 23 15.36 1.67 3.32
N MET A 24 15.44 2.99 3.52
CA MET A 24 16.68 3.74 3.34
C MET A 24 17.77 3.28 4.32
N ALA A 25 17.45 3.04 5.59
CA ALA A 25 18.40 2.56 6.58
C ALA A 25 18.99 1.19 6.17
N CYS A 26 18.15 0.25 5.75
CA CYS A 26 18.60 -1.06 5.24
C CYS A 26 19.52 -0.90 4.01
N LEU A 27 19.17 -0.02 3.07
CA LEU A 27 19.99 0.25 1.89
C LEU A 27 21.35 0.87 2.26
N LEU A 28 21.37 1.86 3.17
CA LEU A 28 22.61 2.50 3.61
C LEU A 28 23.54 1.52 4.32
N VAL A 29 23.00 0.69 5.20
CA VAL A 29 23.77 -0.37 5.89
C VAL A 29 24.33 -1.35 4.86
N PHE A 30 23.51 -1.83 3.94
CA PHE A 30 23.93 -2.81 2.93
C PHE A 30 25.01 -2.26 1.98
N LEU A 31 24.86 -1.02 1.51
CA LEU A 31 25.80 -0.43 0.55
C LEU A 31 27.10 0.05 1.19
N PHE A 32 27.02 0.71 2.35
CA PHE A 32 28.17 1.42 2.92
C PHE A 32 28.83 0.67 4.07
N TYR A 33 28.07 -0.06 4.89
CA TYR A 33 28.64 -0.82 6.00
C TYR A 33 29.04 -2.24 5.56
N GLN A 34 28.16 -2.94 4.84
CA GLN A 34 28.44 -4.30 4.36
C GLN A 34 29.25 -4.33 3.05
N GLY A 35 29.39 -3.20 2.35
CA GLY A 35 30.04 -3.13 1.04
C GLY A 35 31.52 -3.55 1.02
N ASP A 36 32.19 -3.52 2.18
CA ASP A 36 33.59 -3.92 2.32
C ASP A 36 33.78 -5.40 2.68
N ASP A 37 32.71 -6.15 2.95
CA ASP A 37 32.82 -7.55 3.41
C ASP A 37 33.36 -8.48 2.33
N SER A 38 33.01 -8.27 1.05
CA SER A 38 33.55 -9.06 -0.05
C SER A 38 35.07 -8.94 -0.14
N ARG A 39 35.61 -7.72 0.06
CA ARG A 39 37.06 -7.47 0.05
C ARG A 39 37.75 -8.14 1.24
N LYS A 40 37.16 -8.07 2.44
CA LYS A 40 37.69 -8.77 3.63
C LYS A 40 37.73 -10.28 3.41
N LEU A 41 36.67 -10.84 2.80
CA LEU A 41 36.57 -12.27 2.52
C LEU A 41 37.61 -12.72 1.48
N GLU A 42 37.79 -11.96 0.40
CA GLU A 42 38.80 -12.24 -0.62
C GLU A 42 40.21 -12.25 -0.02
N GLN A 43 40.55 -11.25 0.81
CA GLN A 43 41.83 -11.19 1.52
C GLN A 43 42.01 -12.34 2.51
N ALA A 44 40.94 -12.77 3.18
CA ALA A 44 40.97 -13.92 4.07
C ALA A 44 41.29 -15.22 3.31
N VAL A 45 40.62 -15.44 2.16
CA VAL A 45 40.85 -16.62 1.31
C VAL A 45 42.28 -16.63 0.77
N GLU A 46 42.78 -15.50 0.28
CA GLU A 46 44.15 -15.38 -0.22
C GLU A 46 45.18 -15.78 0.85
N GLN A 47 45.04 -15.23 2.07
CA GLN A 47 45.94 -15.58 3.18
C GLN A 47 45.78 -17.03 3.64
N TYR A 48 44.56 -17.55 3.65
CA TYR A 48 44.26 -18.93 4.07
C TYR A 48 44.87 -19.95 3.11
N LEU A 49 44.77 -19.69 1.80
CA LEU A 49 45.36 -20.53 0.76
C LEU A 49 46.89 -20.42 0.74
N ALA A 50 47.45 -19.20 0.86
CA ALA A 50 48.90 -18.99 0.93
C ALA A 50 49.56 -19.65 2.16
N ALA A 51 48.77 -19.93 3.19
CA ALA A 51 49.17 -20.62 4.41
C ALA A 51 48.93 -22.14 4.35
N ASP A 52 48.48 -22.70 3.23
CA ASP A 52 48.12 -24.12 3.04
C ASP A 52 47.14 -24.68 4.08
N LEU A 53 46.31 -23.81 4.70
CA LEU A 53 45.42 -24.22 5.78
C LEU A 53 44.31 -25.15 5.30
N HIS A 54 43.89 -25.01 4.03
CA HIS A 54 42.92 -25.89 3.40
C HIS A 54 43.37 -27.36 3.39
N GLU A 55 44.65 -27.64 3.13
CA GLU A 55 45.18 -29.01 3.17
C GLU A 55 45.20 -29.57 4.59
N LEU A 56 45.49 -28.71 5.57
CA LEU A 56 45.58 -29.07 6.97
C LEU A 56 44.20 -29.31 7.62
N GLU A 57 43.21 -28.47 7.30
CA GLU A 57 41.85 -28.51 7.87
C GLU A 57 40.93 -29.50 7.13
N ALA A 58 41.13 -29.76 5.84
CA ALA A 58 40.20 -30.58 5.04
C ALA A 58 39.97 -32.00 5.58
N PRO A 59 40.99 -32.77 6.02
CA PRO A 59 40.75 -34.09 6.61
C PRO A 59 39.97 -34.02 7.93
N ALA A 60 40.23 -32.98 8.74
CA ALA A 60 39.54 -32.77 10.00
C ALA A 60 38.08 -32.37 9.79
N TYR A 61 37.79 -31.61 8.74
CA TYR A 61 36.43 -31.23 8.36
C TYR A 61 35.60 -32.42 7.88
N GLU A 62 36.20 -33.30 7.07
CA GLU A 62 35.54 -34.51 6.61
C GLU A 62 35.17 -35.44 7.78
N ASP A 63 36.09 -35.67 8.73
CA ASP A 63 35.83 -36.42 9.96
C ASP A 63 34.76 -35.73 10.83
N TYR A 64 34.82 -34.40 10.94
CA TYR A 64 33.80 -33.62 11.65
C TYR A 64 32.39 -33.84 11.06
N LEU A 65 32.24 -33.68 9.73
CA LEU A 65 30.96 -33.90 9.04
C LEU A 65 30.46 -35.34 9.20
N GLN A 66 31.34 -36.33 9.05
CA GLN A 66 30.98 -37.74 9.24
C GLN A 66 30.49 -38.01 10.67
N ARG A 67 31.14 -37.43 11.68
CA ARG A 67 30.72 -37.56 13.08
C ARG A 67 29.36 -36.92 13.36
N GLN A 68 29.12 -35.75 12.79
CA GLN A 68 27.82 -35.04 12.89
C GLN A 68 26.69 -35.89 12.32
N ILE A 69 26.90 -36.46 11.13
CA ILE A 69 25.93 -37.34 10.47
C ILE A 69 25.71 -38.62 11.29
N GLN A 70 26.79 -39.33 11.66
CA GLN A 70 26.71 -40.66 12.24
C GLN A 70 26.25 -40.68 13.70
N PHE A 71 26.71 -39.70 14.50
CA PHE A 71 26.49 -39.70 15.96
C PHE A 71 25.51 -38.64 16.43
N GLN A 72 25.31 -37.55 15.68
CA GLN A 72 24.39 -36.47 16.05
C GLN A 72 23.09 -36.49 15.23
N GLY A 73 23.00 -37.37 14.23
CA GLY A 73 21.79 -37.57 13.43
C GLY A 73 21.49 -36.40 12.48
N GLU A 74 22.50 -35.61 12.14
CA GLU A 74 22.35 -34.46 11.24
C GLU A 74 22.35 -34.89 9.78
N GLU A 75 21.30 -35.60 9.36
CA GLU A 75 21.14 -36.11 7.99
C GLU A 75 21.23 -35.00 6.93
N GLY A 76 20.92 -33.74 7.30
CA GLY A 76 21.09 -32.57 6.44
C GLY A 76 22.53 -32.27 6.01
N ARG A 77 23.53 -32.74 6.75
CA ARG A 77 24.96 -32.54 6.44
C ARG A 77 25.52 -33.56 5.45
N VAL A 78 24.76 -34.59 5.09
CA VAL A 78 25.15 -35.56 4.04
C VAL A 78 25.43 -34.85 2.72
N TYR A 79 24.59 -33.87 2.36
CA TYR A 79 24.77 -33.10 1.13
C TYR A 79 26.02 -32.21 1.19
N GLU A 80 26.27 -31.57 2.33
CA GLU A 80 27.46 -30.75 2.56
C GLU A 80 28.75 -31.59 2.46
N LEU A 81 28.75 -32.79 3.04
CA LEU A 81 29.86 -33.74 2.93
C LEU A 81 30.12 -34.16 1.48
N GLN A 82 29.06 -34.51 0.73
CA GLN A 82 29.19 -34.88 -0.68
C GLN A 82 29.73 -33.73 -1.54
N GLN A 83 29.20 -32.52 -1.35
CA GLN A 83 29.72 -31.33 -2.05
C GLN A 83 31.18 -31.06 -1.69
N PHE A 84 31.53 -31.15 -0.41
CA PHE A 84 32.89 -30.93 0.04
C PHE A 84 33.88 -31.94 -0.56
N GLN A 85 33.51 -33.22 -0.59
CA GLN A 85 34.31 -34.27 -1.23
C GLN A 85 34.49 -34.01 -2.74
N GLN A 86 33.42 -33.61 -3.44
CA GLN A 86 33.50 -33.26 -4.85
C GLN A 86 34.45 -32.09 -5.11
N LEU A 87 34.36 -31.02 -4.31
CA LEU A 87 35.27 -29.87 -4.43
C LEU A 87 36.73 -30.26 -4.21
N ARG A 88 37.00 -31.23 -3.33
CA ARG A 88 38.34 -31.80 -3.14
C ARG A 88 38.82 -32.60 -4.34
N GLU A 89 37.96 -33.43 -4.92
CA GLU A 89 38.28 -34.23 -6.11
C GLU A 89 38.56 -33.34 -7.33
N GLU A 90 37.80 -32.27 -7.49
CA GLU A 90 37.94 -31.29 -8.57
C GLU A 90 39.07 -30.27 -8.33
N ASN A 91 39.69 -30.28 -7.14
CA ASN A 91 40.74 -29.36 -6.71
C ASN A 91 40.31 -27.87 -6.75
N GLU A 92 39.04 -27.61 -6.43
CA GLU A 92 38.43 -26.27 -6.36
C GLU A 92 38.79 -25.57 -5.05
N THR A 93 40.09 -25.27 -4.87
CA THR A 93 40.70 -24.76 -3.62
C THR A 93 40.05 -23.49 -3.07
N PHE A 94 39.59 -22.59 -3.95
CA PHE A 94 38.90 -21.36 -3.54
C PHE A 94 37.60 -21.67 -2.77
N TRP A 95 36.76 -22.55 -3.30
CA TRP A 95 35.49 -22.91 -2.68
C TRP A 95 35.68 -23.78 -1.44
N LEU A 96 36.71 -24.64 -1.43
CA LEU A 96 37.12 -25.37 -0.23
C LEU A 96 37.50 -24.42 0.91
N ALA A 97 38.31 -23.41 0.63
CA ALA A 97 38.69 -22.41 1.63
C ALA A 97 37.47 -21.65 2.17
N ILE A 98 36.52 -21.27 1.31
CA ILE A 98 35.27 -20.64 1.76
C ILE A 98 34.48 -21.56 2.71
N ASN A 99 34.27 -22.82 2.36
CA ASN A 99 33.51 -23.76 3.20
C ASN A 99 34.17 -23.94 4.58
N LEU A 100 35.48 -24.20 4.60
CA LEU A 100 36.24 -24.42 5.82
C LEU A 100 36.32 -23.16 6.70
N MET A 101 36.50 -21.99 6.10
CA MET A 101 36.63 -20.75 6.87
C MET A 101 35.30 -20.26 7.43
N MET A 102 34.22 -20.41 6.68
CA MET A 102 32.92 -19.84 7.01
C MET A 102 32.08 -20.74 7.93
N ASP A 103 32.40 -22.03 8.05
CA ASP A 103 31.78 -22.90 9.05
C ASP A 103 32.31 -22.56 10.46
N ARG A 104 31.51 -21.78 11.19
CA ARG A 104 31.80 -21.31 12.55
C ARG A 104 31.81 -22.46 13.56
N GLU A 105 30.93 -23.43 13.38
CA GLU A 105 30.79 -24.55 14.32
C GLU A 105 31.97 -25.51 14.16
N PHE A 106 32.42 -25.72 12.93
CA PHE A 106 33.68 -26.39 12.65
C PHE A 106 34.88 -25.65 13.25
N TYR A 107 34.98 -24.32 13.11
CA TYR A 107 36.07 -23.57 13.73
C TYR A 107 36.10 -23.73 15.26
N GLN A 108 34.94 -23.74 15.92
CA GLN A 108 34.86 -24.03 17.36
C GLN A 108 35.27 -25.47 17.68
N TYR A 109 34.87 -26.45 16.86
CA TYR A 109 35.32 -27.83 16.99
C TYR A 109 36.84 -27.94 16.89
N LEU A 110 37.47 -27.25 15.94
CA LEU A 110 38.93 -27.21 15.81
C LEU A 110 39.58 -26.61 17.07
N LEU A 111 39.08 -25.48 17.58
CA LEU A 111 39.62 -24.86 18.80
C LEU A 111 39.56 -25.80 20.02
N GLN A 112 38.50 -26.59 20.14
CA GLN A 112 38.30 -27.53 21.25
C GLN A 112 39.12 -28.82 21.11
N ASN A 113 39.44 -29.24 19.87
CA ASN A 113 40.04 -30.55 19.59
C ASN A 113 41.43 -30.49 18.96
N ARG A 114 42.00 -29.30 18.72
CA ARG A 114 43.31 -29.09 18.07
C ARG A 114 44.46 -29.91 18.66
N ASP A 115 44.40 -30.24 19.96
CA ASP A 115 45.42 -31.01 20.66
C ASP A 115 45.40 -32.51 20.30
N VAL A 116 44.29 -32.99 19.75
CA VAL A 116 44.07 -34.37 19.30
C VAL A 116 44.20 -34.47 17.78
N ILE A 117 43.81 -33.40 17.06
CA ILE A 117 43.76 -33.39 15.59
C ILE A 117 45.17 -33.31 14.98
N TRP A 118 46.05 -32.47 15.53
CA TRP A 118 47.34 -32.16 14.89
C TRP A 118 48.54 -32.35 15.83
N ALA A 119 49.70 -32.63 15.24
CA ALA A 119 50.97 -32.66 15.97
C ALA A 119 51.32 -31.26 16.51
N PRO A 120 52.14 -31.14 17.58
CA PRO A 120 52.42 -29.85 18.22
C PRO A 120 52.93 -28.74 17.27
N THR A 121 53.70 -29.09 16.25
CA THR A 121 54.25 -28.16 15.24
C THR A 121 53.19 -27.65 14.27
N GLU A 122 52.36 -28.55 13.74
CA GLU A 122 51.23 -28.21 12.85
C GLU A 122 50.19 -27.38 13.59
N ARG A 123 49.87 -27.78 14.83
CA ARG A 123 48.98 -27.03 15.72
C ARG A 123 49.48 -25.61 15.96
N ALA A 124 50.78 -25.43 16.21
CA ALA A 124 51.35 -24.09 16.43
C ALA A 124 51.23 -23.21 15.17
N ARG A 125 51.56 -23.76 14.00
CA ARG A 125 51.39 -23.08 12.70
C ARG A 125 49.93 -22.70 12.46
N TRP A 126 49.02 -23.66 12.60
CA TRP A 126 47.57 -23.44 12.46
C TRP A 126 47.07 -22.35 13.40
N GLN A 127 47.45 -22.43 14.68
CA GLN A 127 47.02 -21.47 15.69
C GLN A 127 47.46 -20.06 15.34
N GLU A 128 48.70 -19.87 14.90
CA GLU A 128 49.23 -18.56 14.51
C GLU A 128 48.49 -18.01 13.28
N GLN A 129 48.45 -18.79 12.19
CA GLN A 129 47.94 -18.34 10.89
C GLN A 129 46.41 -18.21 10.87
N ARG A 130 45.70 -19.23 11.34
CA ARG A 130 44.22 -19.25 11.32
C ARG A 130 43.64 -18.20 12.26
N THR A 131 44.25 -17.98 13.43
CA THR A 131 43.79 -16.93 14.37
C THR A 131 44.00 -15.53 13.80
N ALA A 132 45.11 -15.29 13.09
CA ALA A 132 45.35 -14.00 12.44
C ALA A 132 44.27 -13.71 11.38
N ILE A 133 43.95 -14.67 10.51
CA ILE A 133 42.89 -14.55 9.50
C ILE A 133 41.53 -14.30 10.19
N GLU A 134 41.25 -15.04 11.25
CA GLU A 134 40.02 -14.95 12.01
C GLU A 134 39.80 -13.54 12.60
N GLN A 135 40.81 -13.01 13.30
CA GLN A 135 40.74 -11.69 13.94
C GLN A 135 40.80 -10.53 12.95
N GLN A 136 41.58 -10.67 11.88
CA GLN A 136 41.78 -9.59 10.92
C GLN A 136 40.59 -9.43 9.97
N TYR A 137 39.93 -10.53 9.59
CA TYR A 137 38.90 -10.54 8.56
C TYR A 137 37.58 -11.13 9.03
N ILE A 138 37.55 -12.40 9.45
CA ILE A 138 36.31 -13.15 9.65
C ILE A 138 35.45 -12.52 10.75
N GLN A 139 36.01 -12.23 11.92
CA GLN A 139 35.31 -11.56 13.03
C GLN A 139 34.89 -10.12 12.67
N LYS A 140 35.48 -9.53 11.63
CA LYS A 140 35.16 -8.17 11.16
C LYS A 140 34.13 -8.13 10.03
N LEU A 141 33.64 -9.29 9.59
CA LEU A 141 32.50 -9.34 8.68
C LEU A 141 31.26 -8.76 9.38
N SER A 142 30.45 -8.01 8.65
CA SER A 142 29.28 -7.30 9.20
C SER A 142 28.32 -8.24 9.94
N ALA A 143 28.07 -9.42 9.38
CA ALA A 143 27.22 -10.46 9.98
C ALA A 143 27.76 -10.95 11.33
N ASN A 144 29.08 -11.02 11.49
CA ASN A 144 29.70 -11.48 12.74
C ASN A 144 29.77 -10.38 13.81
N GLN A 145 29.79 -9.10 13.41
CA GLN A 145 29.85 -7.97 14.35
C GLN A 145 28.46 -7.51 14.82
N LEU A 146 27.50 -7.46 13.90
CA LEU A 146 26.19 -6.84 14.12
C LEU A 146 25.02 -7.81 13.90
N GLY A 147 25.27 -9.04 13.44
CA GLY A 147 24.26 -10.09 13.38
C GLY A 147 23.96 -10.65 14.76
N LEU A 148 22.81 -11.31 14.89
CA LEU A 148 22.40 -11.93 16.14
C LEU A 148 22.93 -13.36 16.19
N VAL A 149 23.94 -13.60 17.02
CA VAL A 149 24.54 -14.93 17.21
C VAL A 149 23.88 -15.63 18.39
N PRO A 150 23.19 -16.77 18.22
CA PRO A 150 22.51 -17.45 19.32
C PRO A 150 23.42 -17.86 20.49
N ALA A 151 24.64 -18.30 20.20
CA ALA A 151 25.64 -18.67 21.21
C ALA A 151 26.20 -17.46 22.00
N ASP A 152 26.11 -16.24 21.45
CA ASP A 152 26.69 -15.01 22.03
C ASP A 152 25.67 -13.86 21.96
N LEU A 153 24.56 -14.05 22.67
CA LEU A 153 23.43 -13.12 22.63
C LEU A 153 23.81 -11.76 23.24
N SER A 154 23.79 -10.71 22.41
CA SER A 154 23.96 -9.33 22.83
C SER A 154 22.67 -8.52 22.69
N LEU A 155 22.41 -7.58 23.61
CA LEU A 155 21.16 -6.79 23.58
C LEU A 155 21.08 -5.86 22.36
N TYR A 156 22.20 -5.30 21.91
CA TYR A 156 22.22 -4.43 20.73
C TYR A 156 22.01 -5.23 19.44
N THR A 157 22.46 -6.49 19.39
CA THR A 157 22.29 -7.36 18.21
C THR A 157 20.85 -7.74 17.98
N LEU A 158 19.96 -7.64 18.98
CA LEU A 158 18.51 -7.78 18.79
C LEU A 158 17.90 -6.69 17.88
N ILE A 159 18.61 -5.57 17.71
CA ILE A 159 18.19 -4.47 16.84
C ILE A 159 19.01 -4.44 15.56
N THR A 160 20.34 -4.53 15.65
CA THR A 160 21.21 -4.31 14.48
C THR A 160 21.06 -5.39 13.41
N TYR A 161 20.77 -6.63 13.80
CA TYR A 161 20.62 -7.73 12.84
C TYR A 161 19.51 -7.49 11.82
N GLN A 162 18.46 -6.74 12.22
CA GLN A 162 17.29 -6.44 11.40
C GLN A 162 17.64 -5.61 10.15
N PHE A 163 18.81 -4.95 10.15
CA PHE A 163 19.24 -4.06 9.07
C PHE A 163 20.31 -4.69 8.15
N LEU A 164 20.91 -5.81 8.55
CA LEU A 164 21.88 -6.55 7.76
C LEU A 164 21.22 -7.47 6.75
N HIS A 165 21.83 -7.67 5.59
CA HIS A 165 21.32 -8.57 4.56
C HIS A 165 22.41 -9.43 3.94
N GLY A 166 22.09 -10.69 3.64
CA GLY A 166 23.04 -11.68 3.10
C GLY A 166 23.33 -11.56 1.60
N GLY A 167 22.73 -10.59 0.90
CA GLY A 167 22.94 -10.37 -0.52
C GLY A 167 21.79 -9.61 -1.19
N TRP A 168 21.96 -9.31 -2.48
CA TRP A 168 21.01 -8.49 -3.26
C TRP A 168 19.59 -9.05 -3.30
N GLY A 169 19.44 -10.35 -3.56
CA GLY A 169 18.12 -10.99 -3.57
C GLY A 169 17.40 -10.89 -2.22
N HIS A 170 18.15 -11.05 -1.13
CA HIS A 170 17.63 -10.96 0.24
C HIS A 170 17.15 -9.54 0.56
N ILE A 171 17.97 -8.51 0.31
CA ILE A 171 17.56 -7.13 0.56
C ILE A 171 16.39 -6.72 -0.34
N ILE A 172 16.44 -6.97 -1.65
CA ILE A 172 15.36 -6.58 -2.57
C ILE A 172 14.03 -7.22 -2.14
N GLY A 173 14.05 -8.50 -1.79
CA GLY A 173 12.87 -9.20 -1.27
C GLY A 173 12.32 -8.52 -0.01
N ASN A 174 13.17 -8.27 0.98
CA ASN A 174 12.77 -7.62 2.23
C ASN A 174 12.20 -6.21 2.00
N LEU A 175 12.82 -5.40 1.14
CA LEU A 175 12.36 -4.03 0.87
C LEU A 175 11.00 -4.02 0.18
N ILE A 176 10.73 -4.96 -0.73
CA ILE A 176 9.42 -5.10 -1.37
C ILE A 176 8.35 -5.40 -0.30
N PHE A 177 8.55 -6.43 0.52
CA PHE A 177 7.57 -6.78 1.56
C PHE A 177 7.44 -5.72 2.65
N LEU A 178 8.54 -5.08 3.04
CA LEU A 178 8.55 -3.96 3.98
C LEU A 178 7.76 -2.79 3.43
N PHE A 179 7.90 -2.45 2.16
CA PHE A 179 7.11 -1.39 1.55
C PHE A 179 5.62 -1.73 1.59
N LEU A 180 5.25 -2.94 1.18
CA LEU A 180 3.85 -3.35 1.04
C LEU A 180 3.12 -3.46 2.39
N LEU A 181 3.72 -4.16 3.35
CA LEU A 181 3.13 -4.35 4.68
C LEU A 181 3.37 -3.14 5.57
N GLY A 182 4.57 -2.56 5.51
CA GLY A 182 4.95 -1.41 6.32
C GLY A 182 4.09 -0.20 6.02
N PHE A 183 3.80 0.07 4.76
CA PHE A 183 2.90 1.15 4.35
C PHE A 183 1.54 1.06 5.04
N THR A 184 0.90 -0.11 4.98
CA THR A 184 -0.43 -0.30 5.54
C THR A 184 -0.42 -0.24 7.07
N VAL A 185 0.55 -0.88 7.70
CA VAL A 185 0.65 -0.91 9.16
C VAL A 185 1.05 0.47 9.72
N GLU A 186 1.91 1.23 9.01
CA GLU A 186 2.27 2.60 9.38
C GLU A 186 1.07 3.54 9.32
N LYS A 187 0.24 3.43 8.28
CA LYS A 187 -1.01 4.19 8.21
C LYS A 187 -1.97 3.85 9.35
N ALA A 188 -2.09 2.55 9.67
CA ALA A 188 -2.97 2.07 10.72
C ALA A 188 -2.54 2.58 12.10
N LEU A 189 -1.24 2.50 12.44
CA LEU A 189 -0.72 2.81 13.78
C LEU A 189 -0.20 4.25 13.95
N GLY A 190 0.12 4.91 12.84
CA GLY A 190 0.93 6.12 12.81
C GLY A 190 2.45 5.83 12.94
N PRO A 191 3.30 6.82 12.58
CA PRO A 191 4.73 6.62 12.35
C PRO A 191 5.49 6.12 13.59
N GLY A 192 5.30 6.74 14.75
CA GLY A 192 6.06 6.40 15.96
C GLY A 192 5.75 5.00 16.49
N ARG A 193 4.47 4.63 16.55
CA ARG A 193 4.05 3.29 17.01
C ARG A 193 4.47 2.20 16.04
N TYR A 194 4.37 2.49 14.75
CA TYR A 194 4.88 1.60 13.71
C TYR A 194 6.37 1.32 13.86
N LEU A 195 7.20 2.35 14.08
CA LEU A 195 8.64 2.16 14.30
C LEU A 195 8.93 1.26 15.51
N ILE A 196 8.26 1.55 16.64
CA ILE A 196 8.44 0.76 17.86
C ILE A 196 7.97 -0.68 17.63
N ALA A 197 6.81 -0.87 16.99
CA ALA A 197 6.27 -2.20 16.71
C ALA A 197 7.20 -3.00 15.77
N TYR A 198 7.76 -2.38 14.73
CA TYR A 198 8.74 -3.01 13.84
C TYR A 198 9.95 -3.53 14.63
N LEU A 199 10.57 -2.66 15.45
CA LEU A 199 11.78 -3.01 16.21
C LEU A 199 11.51 -4.07 17.29
N VAL A 200 10.38 -3.97 17.99
CA VAL A 200 9.97 -4.93 19.02
C VAL A 200 9.64 -6.29 18.41
N CYS A 201 8.90 -6.33 17.31
CA CYS A 201 8.63 -7.59 16.63
C CYS A 201 9.91 -8.26 16.13
N GLY A 202 10.86 -7.47 15.60
CA GLY A 202 12.18 -7.97 15.26
C GLY A 202 12.94 -8.51 16.48
N ALA A 203 13.02 -7.78 17.58
CA ALA A 203 13.68 -8.25 18.78
C ALA A 203 13.06 -9.56 19.31
N LEU A 204 11.74 -9.68 19.33
CA LEU A 204 11.03 -10.91 19.74
C LEU A 204 11.24 -12.06 18.74
N SER A 205 11.29 -11.77 17.44
CA SER A 205 11.65 -12.72 16.39
C SER A 205 13.06 -13.28 16.60
N GLY A 206 14.03 -12.40 16.85
CA GLY A 206 15.41 -12.77 17.15
C GLY A 206 15.53 -13.62 18.41
N LEU A 207 14.82 -13.26 19.49
CA LEU A 207 14.80 -14.06 20.72
C LEU A 207 14.22 -15.46 20.50
N MET A 208 13.14 -15.58 19.71
CA MET A 208 12.57 -16.88 19.36
C MET A 208 13.58 -17.72 18.56
N PHE A 209 14.26 -17.12 17.59
CA PHE A 209 15.32 -17.79 16.83
C PHE A 209 16.46 -18.26 17.75
N THR A 210 16.97 -17.37 18.62
CA THR A 210 18.02 -17.71 19.59
C THR A 210 17.62 -18.85 20.52
N ALA A 211 16.36 -18.90 20.95
CA ALA A 211 15.87 -19.98 21.81
C ALA A 211 15.83 -21.34 21.10
N VAL A 212 15.45 -21.36 19.81
CA VAL A 212 15.39 -22.61 19.03
C VAL A 212 16.78 -23.06 18.55
N SER A 213 17.65 -22.12 18.22
CA SER A 213 19.02 -22.36 17.74
C SER A 213 20.06 -22.18 18.85
N ALA A 214 19.70 -22.51 20.08
CA ALA A 214 20.53 -22.27 21.26
C ALA A 214 21.91 -22.93 21.10
N GLY A 215 22.98 -22.14 21.29
CA GLY A 215 24.35 -22.61 21.14
C GLY A 215 24.91 -22.60 19.71
N SER A 216 24.11 -22.27 18.70
CA SER A 216 24.62 -22.11 17.33
C SER A 216 25.44 -20.82 17.18
N TYR A 217 26.51 -20.90 16.38
CA TYR A 217 27.39 -19.78 16.07
C TYR A 217 27.06 -19.11 14.73
N VAL A 218 25.99 -19.55 14.05
CA VAL A 218 25.55 -18.96 12.78
C VAL A 218 24.77 -17.65 13.06
N PRO A 219 25.24 -16.49 12.56
CA PRO A 219 24.57 -15.22 12.80
C PRO A 219 23.26 -15.12 12.03
N LEU A 220 22.20 -14.69 12.70
CA LEU A 220 20.96 -14.25 12.07
C LEU A 220 21.13 -12.83 11.52
N VAL A 221 20.70 -12.62 10.28
CA VAL A 221 20.65 -11.30 9.62
C VAL A 221 19.35 -11.18 8.83
N GLY A 222 18.79 -9.98 8.75
CA GLY A 222 17.66 -9.69 7.86
C GLY A 222 16.48 -9.02 8.55
N ALA A 223 15.82 -8.11 7.82
CA ALA A 223 14.58 -7.45 8.23
C ALA A 223 13.36 -8.39 8.27
N SER A 224 13.48 -9.61 7.74
CA SER A 224 12.37 -10.53 7.49
C SER A 224 11.60 -10.93 8.75
N GLY A 225 12.27 -11.05 9.91
CA GLY A 225 11.63 -11.27 11.20
C GLY A 225 10.67 -10.12 11.58
N SER A 226 11.14 -8.88 11.47
CA SER A 226 10.34 -7.68 11.73
C SER A 226 9.19 -7.53 10.73
N ILE A 227 9.44 -7.81 9.45
CA ILE A 227 8.42 -7.81 8.39
C ILE A 227 7.34 -8.88 8.65
N SER A 228 7.73 -10.07 9.10
CA SER A 228 6.78 -11.11 9.49
C SER A 228 5.94 -10.68 10.70
N GLY A 229 6.53 -9.92 11.63
CA GLY A 229 5.77 -9.24 12.68
C GLY A 229 4.74 -8.25 12.15
N LEU A 230 5.13 -7.39 11.21
CA LEU A 230 4.17 -6.49 10.55
C LEU A 230 3.05 -7.27 9.86
N MET A 231 3.35 -8.42 9.25
CA MET A 231 2.34 -9.31 8.68
C MET A 231 1.40 -9.88 9.77
N GLY A 232 1.93 -10.31 10.91
CA GLY A 232 1.12 -10.76 12.04
C GLY A 232 0.19 -9.66 12.57
N MET A 233 0.71 -8.43 12.68
CA MET A 233 -0.09 -7.27 13.06
C MET A 233 -1.17 -6.96 12.02
N TYR A 234 -0.80 -6.96 10.74
CA TYR A 234 -1.72 -6.75 9.63
C TYR A 234 -2.90 -7.71 9.70
N VAL A 235 -2.63 -9.01 9.86
CA VAL A 235 -3.70 -10.00 9.96
C VAL A 235 -4.52 -9.82 11.23
N ALA A 236 -3.92 -9.50 12.37
CA ALA A 236 -4.66 -9.25 13.61
C ALA A 236 -5.53 -7.96 13.55
N ILE A 237 -5.08 -6.95 12.82
CA ILE A 237 -5.82 -5.70 12.61
C ILE A 237 -6.99 -5.91 11.65
N TYR A 238 -6.78 -6.56 10.51
CA TYR A 238 -7.78 -6.67 9.44
C TYR A 238 -8.62 -7.96 9.51
N GLY A 239 -8.07 -9.08 9.99
CA GLY A 239 -8.80 -10.33 10.23
C GLY A 239 -9.59 -10.82 9.01
N LEU A 240 -10.92 -10.88 9.14
CA LEU A 240 -11.84 -11.34 8.09
C LEU A 240 -12.20 -10.27 7.04
N GLN A 241 -11.70 -9.05 7.19
CA GLN A 241 -11.95 -7.95 6.25
C GLN A 241 -11.42 -8.30 4.86
N LYS A 242 -12.24 -8.12 3.83
CA LYS A 242 -11.85 -8.37 2.44
C LYS A 242 -11.00 -7.21 1.93
N ILE A 243 -9.77 -7.51 1.56
CA ILE A 243 -8.80 -6.58 1.00
C ILE A 243 -8.47 -6.99 -0.43
N ARG A 244 -8.00 -6.04 -1.24
CA ARG A 244 -7.48 -6.36 -2.57
C ARG A 244 -6.10 -6.96 -2.45
N PHE A 245 -5.90 -8.02 -3.22
CA PHE A 245 -4.60 -8.62 -3.46
C PHE A 245 -4.27 -8.46 -4.93
N PHE A 246 -3.12 -7.86 -5.21
CA PHE A 246 -2.49 -7.97 -6.51
C PHE A 246 -1.90 -9.36 -6.64
N TYR A 247 -2.08 -10.00 -7.80
CA TYR A 247 -1.35 -11.20 -8.13
C TYR A 247 -0.66 -11.10 -9.48
N PHE A 248 0.51 -11.74 -9.55
CA PHE A 248 1.32 -11.83 -10.75
C PHE A 248 1.69 -13.30 -11.02
N LEU A 249 1.24 -13.77 -12.19
CA LEU A 249 1.45 -15.09 -12.78
C LEU A 249 2.17 -14.91 -14.14
N GLY A 250 3.34 -14.25 -14.11
CA GLY A 250 4.17 -14.04 -15.29
C GLY A 250 3.54 -13.01 -16.25
N VAL A 251 2.87 -13.47 -17.30
CA VAL A 251 2.20 -12.55 -18.26
C VAL A 251 0.79 -12.16 -17.83
N TYR A 252 0.22 -12.87 -16.85
CA TYR A 252 -1.09 -12.57 -16.30
C TYR A 252 -0.97 -11.87 -14.95
N PHE A 253 -1.57 -10.69 -14.85
CA PHE A 253 -1.68 -9.95 -13.61
C PHE A 253 -3.10 -9.41 -13.46
N ASN A 254 -3.65 -9.50 -12.25
CA ASN A 254 -4.94 -8.92 -11.93
C ASN A 254 -5.05 -8.71 -10.42
N TYR A 255 -6.21 -8.24 -9.98
CA TYR A 255 -6.55 -8.08 -8.57
C TYR A 255 -7.68 -9.04 -8.20
N PHE A 256 -7.66 -9.56 -6.97
CA PHE A 256 -8.81 -10.25 -6.38
C PHE A 256 -9.04 -9.76 -4.96
N ARG A 257 -10.26 -9.94 -4.45
CA ARG A 257 -10.58 -9.60 -3.05
C ARG A 257 -10.66 -10.87 -2.21
N ALA A 258 -9.91 -10.90 -1.11
CA ALA A 258 -9.98 -11.99 -0.14
C ALA A 258 -9.83 -11.44 1.29
N PRO A 259 -10.29 -12.17 2.32
CA PRO A 259 -10.04 -11.82 3.71
C PRO A 259 -8.54 -11.64 3.98
N ALA A 260 -8.14 -10.65 4.77
CA ALA A 260 -6.73 -10.43 5.12
C ALA A 260 -6.08 -11.68 5.76
N ILE A 261 -6.87 -12.43 6.55
CA ILE A 261 -6.44 -13.71 7.13
C ILE A 261 -6.05 -14.77 6.09
N ALA A 262 -6.50 -14.66 4.83
CA ALA A 262 -6.11 -15.57 3.75
C ALA A 262 -4.62 -15.47 3.41
N LEU A 263 -3.95 -14.38 3.78
CA LEU A 263 -2.50 -14.24 3.64
C LEU A 263 -1.74 -15.27 4.50
N LEU A 264 -2.27 -15.65 5.67
CA LEU A 264 -1.62 -16.61 6.57
C LEU A 264 -1.43 -18.01 5.97
N PRO A 265 -2.48 -18.75 5.54
CA PRO A 265 -2.30 -20.11 5.03
C PRO A 265 -1.46 -20.14 3.76
N VAL A 266 -1.53 -19.10 2.91
CA VAL A 266 -0.69 -19.01 1.70
C VAL A 266 0.78 -18.84 2.05
N TRP A 267 1.10 -17.89 2.94
CA TRP A 267 2.47 -17.62 3.33
C TRP A 267 3.05 -18.74 4.20
N VAL A 268 2.33 -19.20 5.23
CA VAL A 268 2.76 -20.33 6.08
C VAL A 268 2.91 -21.58 5.23
N GLY A 269 1.99 -21.87 4.32
CA GLY A 269 2.08 -23.02 3.42
C GLY A 269 3.33 -22.97 2.52
N LYS A 270 3.69 -21.79 2.01
CA LYS A 270 4.95 -21.58 1.28
C LYS A 270 6.17 -21.80 2.19
N GLU A 271 6.23 -21.17 3.36
CA GLU A 271 7.38 -21.31 4.27
C GLU A 271 7.60 -22.77 4.67
N ILE A 272 6.51 -23.49 4.94
CA ILE A 272 6.52 -24.91 5.26
C ILE A 272 7.00 -25.75 4.06
N TYR A 273 6.51 -25.45 2.85
CA TYR A 273 6.96 -26.10 1.63
C TYR A 273 8.45 -25.86 1.40
N ASP A 274 8.91 -24.61 1.47
CA ASP A 274 10.31 -24.26 1.26
C ASP A 274 11.21 -24.92 2.33
N TYR A 275 10.78 -24.98 3.59
CA TYR A 275 11.51 -25.67 4.66
C TYR A 275 11.77 -27.15 4.36
N TRP A 276 10.81 -27.86 3.75
CA TRP A 276 10.97 -29.29 3.45
C TRP A 276 11.54 -29.59 2.06
N TYR A 277 11.30 -28.73 1.07
CA TYR A 277 11.57 -29.03 -0.33
C TYR A 277 12.65 -28.15 -0.98
N ALA A 278 13.01 -27.00 -0.40
CA ALA A 278 13.99 -26.09 -0.99
C ALA A 278 15.45 -26.36 -0.55
N GLY A 279 15.69 -27.36 0.32
CA GLY A 279 17.03 -27.70 0.83
C GLY A 279 17.60 -26.66 1.81
N ALA A 280 18.92 -26.67 2.00
CA ALA A 280 19.63 -25.73 2.87
C ALA A 280 19.63 -24.30 2.28
N THR A 281 18.54 -23.57 2.50
CA THR A 281 18.30 -22.23 1.92
C THR A 281 18.92 -21.08 2.71
N GLY A 282 19.46 -21.33 3.91
CA GLY A 282 19.94 -20.28 4.82
C GLY A 282 18.83 -19.36 5.35
N ILE A 283 17.56 -19.75 5.19
CA ILE A 283 16.40 -18.98 5.64
C ILE A 283 16.07 -19.34 7.09
N ALA A 284 15.97 -18.34 7.96
CA ALA A 284 15.63 -18.50 9.37
C ALA A 284 14.11 -18.59 9.59
N TYR A 285 13.48 -19.69 9.14
CA TYR A 285 12.02 -19.89 9.24
C TYR A 285 11.46 -19.69 10.66
N MET A 286 12.21 -20.10 11.69
CA MET A 286 11.81 -19.91 13.09
C MET A 286 11.80 -18.44 13.52
N ALA A 287 12.70 -17.62 12.95
CA ALA A 287 12.66 -16.17 13.16
C ALA A 287 11.38 -15.60 12.53
N HIS A 288 10.99 -16.04 11.33
CA HIS A 288 9.75 -15.56 10.70
C HIS A 288 8.52 -15.96 11.53
N ALA A 289 8.42 -17.22 11.97
CA ALA A 289 7.34 -17.68 12.84
C ALA A 289 7.26 -16.86 14.14
N GLY A 290 8.41 -16.61 14.79
CA GLY A 290 8.51 -15.77 15.97
C GLY A 290 8.03 -14.34 15.74
N GLY A 291 8.41 -13.75 14.60
CA GLY A 291 7.93 -12.43 14.19
C GLY A 291 6.42 -12.39 14.03
N LEU A 292 5.85 -13.28 13.23
CA LEU A 292 4.41 -13.39 12.98
C LEU A 292 3.61 -13.48 14.30
N ILE A 293 4.03 -14.37 15.20
CA ILE A 293 3.38 -14.57 16.50
C ILE A 293 3.52 -13.31 17.36
N ALA A 294 4.70 -12.69 17.40
CA ALA A 294 4.95 -11.47 18.17
C ALA A 294 4.04 -10.32 17.71
N GLY A 295 3.93 -10.10 16.40
CA GLY A 295 3.08 -9.05 15.85
C GLY A 295 1.59 -9.26 16.12
N ALA A 296 1.09 -10.48 15.86
CA ALA A 296 -0.30 -10.83 16.16
C ALA A 296 -0.61 -10.73 17.67
N GLY A 297 0.31 -11.23 18.50
CA GLY A 297 0.22 -11.17 19.96
C GLY A 297 0.23 -9.74 20.49
N LEU A 298 1.05 -8.85 19.91
CA LEU A 298 1.11 -7.44 20.32
C LEU A 298 -0.21 -6.71 20.04
N VAL A 299 -0.85 -6.99 18.90
CA VAL A 299 -2.20 -6.46 18.61
C VAL A 299 -3.26 -7.06 19.54
N TRP A 300 -3.18 -8.36 19.82
CA TRP A 300 -4.13 -9.04 20.70
C TRP A 300 -4.03 -8.56 22.16
N LEU A 301 -2.82 -8.41 22.70
CA LEU A 301 -2.56 -8.00 24.08
C LEU A 301 -2.90 -6.53 24.34
N LEU A 302 -2.49 -5.64 23.43
CA LEU A 302 -2.68 -4.20 23.62
C LEU A 302 -4.07 -3.76 23.14
N GLY A 303 -4.66 -4.48 22.20
CA GLY A 303 -5.94 -4.14 21.60
C GLY A 303 -5.86 -2.97 20.61
N LYS A 304 -6.81 -2.93 19.67
CA LYS A 304 -6.84 -1.93 18.59
C LYS A 304 -6.99 -0.49 19.10
N SER A 305 -7.74 -0.30 20.19
CA SER A 305 -7.98 1.02 20.80
C SER A 305 -6.73 1.62 21.44
N TRP A 306 -5.92 0.80 22.12
CA TRP A 306 -4.67 1.26 22.74
C TRP A 306 -3.62 1.60 21.68
N LEU A 307 -3.56 0.78 20.62
CA LEU A 307 -2.74 1.04 19.44
C LEU A 307 -3.24 2.22 18.59
N GLN A 308 -4.42 2.76 18.91
CA GLN A 308 -5.10 3.84 18.18
C GLN A 308 -5.15 3.57 16.68
N VAL A 309 -5.56 2.35 16.32
CA VAL A 309 -5.70 1.95 14.92
C VAL A 309 -6.68 2.89 14.22
N ARG A 310 -6.21 3.62 13.21
CA ARG A 310 -7.04 4.57 12.45
C ARG A 310 -7.94 3.82 11.48
N GLU A 311 -9.25 4.01 11.61
CA GLU A 311 -10.27 3.42 10.74
C GLU A 311 -10.49 4.18 9.41
N GLU A 312 -9.75 5.27 9.12
CA GLU A 312 -9.88 6.06 7.87
C GLU A 312 -9.53 5.30 6.57
N PHE A 313 -9.40 3.98 6.62
CA PHE A 313 -9.02 3.10 5.50
C PHE A 313 -10.22 2.64 4.65
N PHE A 314 -11.44 3.06 4.99
CA PHE A 314 -12.69 2.56 4.40
C PHE A 314 -13.34 3.52 3.40
N GLU A 315 -12.60 4.02 2.42
CA GLU A 315 -13.30 4.48 1.21
C GLU A 315 -13.63 3.24 0.37
N PRO A 316 -14.90 2.79 0.27
CA PRO A 316 -15.26 1.81 -0.74
C PRO A 316 -14.87 2.39 -2.09
N GLU A 317 -14.09 1.61 -2.86
CA GLU A 317 -13.65 1.97 -4.21
C GLU A 317 -14.80 2.53 -5.06
N GLU A 318 -14.47 3.44 -5.98
CA GLU A 318 -15.38 3.91 -7.03
C GLU A 318 -16.15 2.75 -7.68
N GLU A 319 -15.55 1.56 -7.82
CA GLU A 319 -16.22 0.35 -8.34
C GLU A 319 -17.36 -0.19 -7.46
N GLU A 320 -17.23 -0.14 -6.13
CA GLU A 320 -18.28 -0.62 -5.22
C GLU A 320 -19.38 0.43 -5.02
N GLN A 321 -18.99 1.71 -5.07
CA GLN A 321 -19.93 2.83 -5.20
C GLN A 321 -20.70 2.75 -6.52
N ASP A 322 -20.03 2.45 -7.63
CA ASP A 322 -20.65 2.27 -8.94
C ASP A 322 -21.52 1.02 -9.01
N ALA A 323 -21.15 -0.08 -8.35
CA ALA A 323 -22.00 -1.27 -8.29
C ALA A 323 -23.30 -0.99 -7.50
N ARG A 324 -23.20 -0.31 -6.34
CA ARG A 324 -24.37 0.10 -5.55
C ARG A 324 -25.24 1.10 -6.30
N PHE A 325 -24.62 2.10 -6.92
CA PHE A 325 -25.30 3.06 -7.79
C PHE A 325 -25.99 2.34 -8.95
N THR A 326 -25.29 1.50 -9.70
CA THR A 326 -25.84 0.75 -10.85
C THR A 326 -27.02 -0.12 -10.44
N THR A 327 -26.88 -0.85 -9.32
CA THR A 327 -27.96 -1.72 -8.82
C THR A 327 -29.17 -0.90 -8.39
N GLY A 328 -28.97 0.13 -7.57
CA GLY A 328 -30.07 0.98 -7.10
C GLY A 328 -30.72 1.78 -8.25
N TYR A 329 -29.92 2.27 -9.19
CA TYR A 329 -30.38 2.97 -10.39
C TYR A 329 -31.21 2.03 -11.29
N ALA A 330 -30.76 0.79 -11.50
CA ALA A 330 -31.52 -0.22 -12.24
C ALA A 330 -32.85 -0.55 -11.55
N GLN A 331 -32.88 -0.62 -10.21
CA GLN A 331 -34.11 -0.81 -9.45
C GLN A 331 -35.07 0.38 -9.61
N ALA A 332 -34.57 1.61 -9.50
CA ALA A 332 -35.36 2.83 -9.71
C ALA A 332 -35.92 2.91 -11.14
N MET A 333 -35.11 2.57 -12.14
CA MET A 333 -35.53 2.48 -13.54
C MET A 333 -36.56 1.38 -13.78
N ALA A 334 -36.42 0.22 -13.11
CA ALA A 334 -37.39 -0.86 -13.21
C ALA A 334 -38.76 -0.45 -12.61
N SER A 335 -38.76 0.24 -11.47
CA SER A 335 -39.99 0.81 -10.90
C SER A 335 -40.60 1.87 -11.81
N LEU A 336 -39.79 2.72 -12.45
CA LEU A 336 -40.27 3.66 -13.47
C LEU A 336 -40.91 2.93 -14.66
N GLY A 337 -40.29 1.86 -15.16
CA GLY A 337 -40.80 1.03 -16.26
C GLY A 337 -42.11 0.29 -15.91
N ARG A 338 -42.32 -0.04 -14.63
CA ARG A 338 -43.58 -0.58 -14.10
C ARG A 338 -44.64 0.49 -13.78
N MET A 339 -44.36 1.76 -14.07
CA MET A 339 -45.21 2.92 -13.76
C MET A 339 -45.45 3.14 -12.26
N GLU A 340 -44.54 2.65 -11.40
CA GLU A 340 -44.56 2.86 -9.95
C GLU A 340 -43.90 4.20 -9.58
N PHE A 341 -44.45 5.32 -10.06
CA PHE A 341 -43.80 6.65 -10.02
C PHE A 341 -43.41 7.11 -8.61
N ASP A 342 -44.25 6.88 -7.59
CA ASP A 342 -43.95 7.25 -6.20
C ASP A 342 -42.82 6.42 -5.57
N LEU A 343 -42.68 5.17 -6.00
CA LEU A 343 -41.58 4.31 -5.57
C LEU A 343 -40.28 4.71 -6.27
N ALA A 344 -40.34 4.90 -7.59
CA ALA A 344 -39.21 5.36 -8.39
C ALA A 344 -38.68 6.70 -7.87
N ARG A 345 -39.57 7.66 -7.54
CA ARG A 345 -39.19 8.95 -6.94
C ARG A 345 -38.41 8.76 -5.64
N ARG A 346 -38.94 7.99 -4.69
CA ARG A 346 -38.26 7.71 -3.41
C ARG A 346 -36.91 7.02 -3.59
N GLN A 347 -36.80 6.10 -4.56
CA GLN A 347 -35.54 5.43 -4.88
C GLN A 347 -34.51 6.39 -5.48
N PHE A 348 -34.91 7.27 -6.40
CA PHE A 348 -34.02 8.30 -6.94
C PHE A 348 -33.62 9.35 -5.89
N GLU A 349 -34.52 9.74 -4.99
CA GLU A 349 -34.20 10.63 -3.85
C GLU A 349 -33.16 9.99 -2.93
N ALA A 350 -33.35 8.73 -2.53
CA ALA A 350 -32.41 8.00 -1.68
C ALA A 350 -31.04 7.81 -2.36
N LEU A 351 -31.02 7.53 -3.67
CA LEU A 351 -29.77 7.48 -4.44
C LEU A 351 -29.08 8.83 -4.46
N ARG A 352 -29.83 9.92 -4.58
CA ARG A 352 -29.27 11.26 -4.70
C ARG A 352 -28.68 11.80 -3.39
N GLU A 353 -29.21 11.38 -2.24
CA GLU A 353 -28.59 11.65 -0.94
C GLU A 353 -27.16 11.08 -0.85
N HIS A 354 -26.92 9.93 -1.49
CA HIS A 354 -25.62 9.25 -1.46
C HIS A 354 -24.71 9.63 -2.65
N TYR A 355 -25.31 9.99 -3.79
CA TYR A 355 -24.61 10.29 -5.04
C TYR A 355 -25.05 11.65 -5.64
N PRO A 356 -24.84 12.78 -4.93
CA PRO A 356 -25.37 14.08 -5.35
C PRO A 356 -24.78 14.57 -6.68
N GLU A 357 -23.56 14.14 -7.03
CA GLU A 357 -22.85 14.49 -8.27
C GLU A 357 -23.41 13.76 -9.51
N ARG A 358 -24.25 12.73 -9.34
CA ARG A 358 -24.81 11.96 -10.47
C ARG A 358 -26.02 12.70 -11.06
N HIS A 359 -25.77 13.66 -11.95
CA HIS A 359 -26.76 14.56 -12.55
C HIS A 359 -28.00 13.85 -13.16
N ILE A 360 -27.83 12.64 -13.69
CA ILE A 360 -28.92 11.83 -14.24
C ILE A 360 -30.06 11.60 -13.23
N LEU A 361 -29.74 11.54 -11.93
CA LEU A 361 -30.73 11.39 -10.87
C LEU A 361 -31.64 12.62 -10.76
N LEU A 362 -31.07 13.82 -10.89
CA LEU A 362 -31.82 15.07 -10.87
C LEU A 362 -32.73 15.19 -12.11
N GLU A 363 -32.25 14.74 -13.27
CA GLU A 363 -33.07 14.69 -14.49
C GLU A 363 -34.29 13.78 -14.32
N HIS A 364 -34.14 12.58 -13.76
CA HIS A 364 -35.26 11.68 -13.47
C HIS A 364 -36.24 12.27 -12.45
N LEU A 365 -35.72 12.89 -11.38
CA LEU A 365 -36.55 13.54 -10.37
C LEU A 365 -37.34 14.71 -10.95
N TYR A 366 -36.74 15.50 -11.85
CA TYR A 366 -37.43 16.56 -12.58
C TYR A 366 -38.54 16.00 -13.49
N GLN A 367 -38.26 14.94 -14.27
CA GLN A 367 -39.28 14.31 -15.13
C GLN A 367 -40.43 13.69 -14.33
N LEU A 368 -40.14 13.12 -13.15
CA LEU A 368 -41.18 12.61 -12.24
C LEU A 368 -42.01 13.74 -11.63
N ALA A 369 -41.37 14.83 -11.18
CA ALA A 369 -42.08 15.97 -10.61
C ALA A 369 -43.02 16.65 -11.63
N LYS A 370 -42.64 16.65 -12.91
CA LYS A 370 -43.44 17.15 -14.03
C LYS A 370 -44.77 16.42 -14.24
N LEU A 371 -44.94 15.20 -13.71
CA LEU A 371 -46.24 14.50 -13.73
C LEU A 371 -47.28 15.18 -12.84
N ARG A 372 -46.84 16.02 -11.89
CA ARG A 372 -47.68 16.78 -10.96
C ARG A 372 -47.29 18.26 -10.93
N PRO A 373 -47.59 19.04 -12.00
CA PRO A 373 -47.24 20.45 -12.06
C PRO A 373 -47.91 21.32 -10.99
N ASP A 374 -48.98 20.81 -10.37
CA ASP A 374 -49.71 21.43 -9.28
C ASP A 374 -48.92 21.48 -7.96
N LEU A 375 -47.88 20.65 -7.83
CA LEU A 375 -47.10 20.52 -6.61
C LEU A 375 -45.83 21.41 -6.61
N PRO A 376 -45.45 22.01 -5.46
CA PRO A 376 -44.23 22.84 -5.34
C PRO A 376 -42.95 22.13 -5.79
N GLU A 377 -42.88 20.81 -5.62
CA GLU A 377 -41.73 19.99 -5.96
C GLU A 377 -41.34 20.15 -7.44
N TYR A 378 -42.29 20.37 -8.35
CA TYR A 378 -41.95 20.59 -9.76
C TYR A 378 -41.16 21.89 -9.96
N ARG A 379 -41.54 22.97 -9.28
CA ARG A 379 -40.79 24.24 -9.30
C ARG A 379 -39.39 24.05 -8.75
N ASP A 380 -39.30 23.42 -7.58
CA ASP A 380 -38.06 23.31 -6.84
C ASP A 380 -37.05 22.44 -7.61
N ARG A 381 -37.49 21.34 -8.23
CA ARG A 381 -36.64 20.52 -9.11
C ARG A 381 -36.27 21.23 -10.41
N ALA A 382 -37.14 22.08 -10.96
CA ALA A 382 -36.82 22.87 -12.15
C ALA A 382 -35.70 23.88 -11.86
N ILE A 383 -35.80 24.63 -10.75
CA ILE A 383 -34.77 25.57 -10.31
C ILE A 383 -33.45 24.83 -10.06
N GLU A 384 -33.52 23.69 -9.36
CA GLU A 384 -32.34 22.89 -9.07
C GLU A 384 -31.63 22.39 -10.34
N LEU A 385 -32.40 21.90 -11.33
CA LEU A 385 -31.85 21.45 -12.61
C LEU A 385 -31.34 22.62 -13.47
N MET A 386 -31.95 23.80 -13.40
CA MET A 386 -31.43 25.02 -14.02
C MET A 386 -30.07 25.44 -13.41
N ASN A 387 -29.92 25.31 -12.09
CA ASN A 387 -28.67 25.62 -11.39
C ASN A 387 -27.57 24.63 -11.78
N ASP A 388 -27.92 23.34 -11.84
CA ASP A 388 -27.02 22.26 -12.24
C ASP A 388 -26.56 22.42 -13.70
N ALA A 389 -27.45 22.83 -14.61
CA ALA A 389 -27.07 23.14 -15.99
C ALA A 389 -26.06 24.29 -16.07
N LEU A 390 -26.21 25.32 -15.23
CA LEU A 390 -25.24 26.42 -15.16
C LEU A 390 -23.90 26.00 -14.58
N SER A 391 -23.88 25.19 -13.52
CA SER A 391 -22.63 24.68 -12.93
C SER A 391 -21.84 23.83 -13.94
N ARG A 392 -22.55 23.07 -14.78
CA ARG A 392 -22.00 22.26 -15.88
C ARG A 392 -21.66 23.05 -17.15
N ARG A 393 -21.82 24.39 -17.15
CA ARG A 393 -21.59 25.27 -18.31
C ARG A 393 -22.46 24.89 -19.52
N GLN A 394 -23.70 24.48 -19.28
CA GLN A 394 -24.72 24.15 -20.28
C GLN A 394 -25.86 25.18 -20.26
N PRO A 395 -25.59 26.44 -20.65
CA PRO A 395 -26.56 27.54 -20.53
C PRO A 395 -27.79 27.35 -21.43
N GLU A 396 -27.66 26.69 -22.57
CA GLU A 396 -28.78 26.36 -23.46
C GLU A 396 -29.78 25.41 -22.77
N GLN A 397 -29.27 24.43 -22.01
CA GLN A 397 -30.11 23.50 -21.26
C GLN A 397 -30.88 24.20 -20.15
N MET A 398 -30.25 25.15 -19.44
CA MET A 398 -30.92 25.99 -18.45
C MET A 398 -32.09 26.77 -19.07
N ILE A 399 -31.88 27.38 -20.24
CA ILE A 399 -32.92 28.12 -20.97
C ILE A 399 -34.04 27.17 -21.40
N ALA A 400 -33.72 25.97 -21.89
CA ALA A 400 -34.71 24.97 -22.28
C ALA A 400 -35.59 24.50 -21.10
N ILE A 401 -34.99 24.21 -19.95
CA ILE A 401 -35.71 23.84 -18.71
C ILE A 401 -36.64 24.98 -18.28
N TRP A 402 -36.15 26.21 -18.29
CA TRP A 402 -36.96 27.39 -17.97
C TRP A 402 -38.15 27.55 -18.92
N GLN A 403 -37.94 27.42 -20.23
CA GLN A 403 -39.01 27.52 -21.22
C GLN A 403 -40.06 26.42 -21.06
N GLU A 404 -39.62 25.19 -20.74
CA GLU A 404 -40.53 24.08 -20.44
C GLU A 404 -41.35 24.34 -19.18
N TYR A 405 -40.70 24.80 -18.11
CA TYR A 405 -41.35 25.14 -16.85
C TYR A 405 -42.42 26.23 -17.04
N LEU A 406 -42.10 27.26 -17.83
CA LEU A 406 -43.06 28.30 -18.20
C LEU A 406 -44.32 27.77 -18.89
N GLY A 407 -44.21 26.66 -19.62
CA GLY A 407 -45.33 26.06 -20.33
C GLY A 407 -46.24 25.19 -19.45
N LYS A 408 -45.73 24.67 -18.32
CA LYS A 408 -46.42 23.64 -17.52
C LYS A 408 -46.59 23.97 -16.04
N GLY A 409 -45.60 24.59 -15.41
CA GLY A 409 -45.54 24.82 -13.96
C GLY A 409 -45.91 26.24 -13.54
N GLU A 410 -45.61 27.23 -14.38
CA GLU A 410 -45.74 28.66 -14.04
C GLU A 410 -47.16 29.07 -13.59
N SER A 411 -48.20 28.47 -14.16
CA SER A 411 -49.59 28.77 -13.78
C SER A 411 -49.98 28.29 -12.39
N TYR A 412 -49.24 27.33 -11.83
CA TYR A 412 -49.48 26.76 -10.52
C TYR A 412 -48.54 27.36 -9.46
N GLN A 413 -47.25 27.40 -9.78
CA GLN A 413 -46.19 27.83 -8.88
C GLN A 413 -45.23 28.75 -9.65
N PRO A 414 -45.47 30.06 -9.70
CA PRO A 414 -44.64 30.97 -10.49
C PRO A 414 -43.19 31.02 -9.99
N LEU A 415 -42.26 31.18 -10.93
CA LEU A 415 -40.84 31.40 -10.61
C LEU A 415 -40.61 32.78 -9.99
N SER A 416 -39.50 32.92 -9.25
CA SER A 416 -39.15 34.20 -8.62
C SER A 416 -38.55 35.19 -9.62
N ALA A 417 -38.53 36.48 -9.25
CA ALA A 417 -37.82 37.52 -9.99
C ALA A 417 -36.34 37.13 -10.22
N GLN A 418 -35.69 36.55 -9.20
CA GLN A 418 -34.29 36.13 -9.30
C GLN A 418 -34.09 35.02 -10.34
N ASP A 419 -35.00 34.06 -10.43
CA ASP A 419 -34.92 32.97 -11.40
C ASP A 419 -35.02 33.50 -12.84
N HIS A 420 -35.96 34.42 -13.11
CA HIS A 420 -36.08 35.08 -14.41
C HIS A 420 -34.86 35.94 -14.74
N ASN A 421 -34.35 36.69 -13.76
CA ASN A 421 -33.16 37.52 -13.96
C ASN A 421 -31.94 36.66 -14.34
N ARG A 422 -31.75 35.51 -13.70
CA ARG A 422 -30.67 34.58 -14.03
C ARG A 422 -30.77 34.05 -15.46
N VAL A 423 -31.98 33.74 -15.93
CA VAL A 423 -32.21 33.32 -17.32
C VAL A 423 -31.91 34.47 -18.28
N LEU A 424 -32.32 35.70 -17.96
CA LEU A 424 -32.04 36.89 -18.77
C LEU A 424 -30.53 37.08 -18.96
N PHE A 425 -29.77 37.12 -17.85
CA PHE A 425 -28.31 37.26 -17.90
C PHE A 425 -27.65 36.14 -18.71
N THR A 426 -28.11 34.90 -18.53
CA THR A 426 -27.59 33.74 -19.25
C THR A 426 -27.89 33.84 -20.75
N SER A 427 -29.10 34.25 -21.11
CA SER A 427 -29.54 34.42 -22.50
C SER A 427 -28.77 35.53 -23.21
N LEU A 428 -28.52 36.66 -22.55
CA LEU A 428 -27.69 37.76 -23.09
C LEU A 428 -26.26 37.28 -23.39
N LYS A 429 -25.66 36.51 -22.47
CA LYS A 429 -24.31 35.91 -22.66
C LYS A 429 -24.26 34.90 -23.80
N GLN A 430 -25.33 34.14 -24.02
CA GLN A 430 -25.47 33.20 -25.15
C GLN A 430 -25.93 33.88 -26.44
N HIS A 431 -26.09 35.19 -26.42
CA HIS A 431 -26.59 35.97 -27.55
C HIS A 431 -28.02 35.60 -28.01
N ASP A 432 -28.81 34.89 -27.17
CA ASP A 432 -30.22 34.60 -27.39
C ASP A 432 -31.09 35.77 -26.91
N LEU A 433 -31.20 36.78 -27.77
CA LEU A 433 -31.97 37.99 -27.48
C LEU A 433 -33.46 37.68 -27.28
N LYS A 434 -34.01 36.66 -27.97
CA LYS A 434 -35.43 36.31 -27.85
C LYS A 434 -35.75 35.74 -26.48
N ALA A 435 -34.90 34.84 -25.97
CA ALA A 435 -35.04 34.34 -24.60
C ALA A 435 -34.80 35.45 -23.57
N ALA A 436 -33.83 36.35 -23.80
CA ALA A 436 -33.57 37.49 -22.91
C ALA A 436 -34.77 38.44 -22.80
N GLU A 437 -35.37 38.85 -23.92
CA GLU A 437 -36.57 39.69 -23.92
C GLU A 437 -37.75 38.98 -23.24
N LYS A 438 -37.94 37.68 -23.50
CA LYS A 438 -39.00 36.90 -22.83
C LYS A 438 -38.78 36.79 -21.32
N ALA A 439 -37.54 36.60 -20.89
CA ALA A 439 -37.18 36.55 -19.47
C ALA A 439 -37.40 37.91 -18.79
N PHE A 440 -37.14 39.01 -19.49
CA PHE A 440 -37.45 40.37 -19.01
C PHE A 440 -38.94 40.58 -18.78
N GLU A 441 -39.80 40.19 -19.72
CA GLU A 441 -41.26 40.34 -19.55
C GLU A 441 -41.77 39.53 -18.35
N ARG A 442 -41.21 38.34 -18.12
CA ARG A 442 -41.52 37.52 -16.94
C ARG A 442 -41.03 38.17 -15.65
N LEU A 443 -39.78 38.64 -15.64
CA LEU A 443 -39.22 39.40 -14.51
C LEU A 443 -40.10 40.61 -14.16
N LYS A 444 -40.46 41.42 -15.16
CA LYS A 444 -41.33 42.58 -14.98
C LYS A 444 -42.68 42.21 -14.37
N SER A 445 -43.27 41.08 -14.77
CA SER A 445 -44.55 40.62 -14.23
C SER A 445 -44.51 40.22 -12.75
N THR A 446 -43.32 39.99 -12.18
CA THR A 446 -43.16 39.69 -10.75
C THR A 446 -43.29 40.91 -9.83
N GLY A 447 -43.15 42.13 -10.38
CA GLY A 447 -43.22 43.38 -9.61
C GLY A 447 -41.94 43.75 -8.85
N ASP A 448 -40.80 43.11 -9.12
CA ASP A 448 -39.49 43.50 -8.55
C ASP A 448 -38.89 44.66 -9.35
N ASP A 449 -39.13 45.89 -8.88
CA ASP A 449 -38.71 47.12 -9.57
C ASP A 449 -37.19 47.25 -9.71
N MET A 450 -36.44 46.79 -8.71
CA MET A 450 -34.98 46.88 -8.70
C MET A 450 -34.38 46.01 -9.80
N LEU A 451 -34.73 44.71 -9.80
CA LEU A 451 -34.22 43.77 -10.80
C LEU A 451 -34.75 44.10 -12.20
N THR A 452 -36.00 44.57 -12.31
CA THR A 452 -36.57 44.99 -13.60
C THR A 452 -35.80 46.17 -14.18
N THR A 453 -35.46 47.18 -13.38
CA THR A 453 -34.69 48.35 -13.84
C THR A 453 -33.28 47.97 -14.28
N GLU A 454 -32.60 47.11 -13.52
CA GLU A 454 -31.27 46.61 -13.86
C GLU A 454 -31.28 45.79 -15.16
N ALA A 455 -32.21 44.83 -15.28
CA ALA A 455 -32.38 44.02 -16.48
C ALA A 455 -32.72 44.86 -17.72
N CYS A 456 -33.53 45.91 -17.54
CA CYS A 456 -33.88 46.84 -18.61
C CYS A 456 -32.63 47.60 -19.12
N ARG A 457 -31.77 48.06 -18.21
CA ARG A 457 -30.50 48.72 -18.55
C ARG A 457 -29.58 47.79 -19.35
N LEU A 458 -29.44 46.54 -18.93
CA LEU A 458 -28.62 45.55 -19.62
C LEU A 458 -29.12 45.25 -21.04
N LEU A 459 -30.43 45.19 -21.24
CA LEU A 459 -31.01 45.05 -22.57
C LEU A 459 -30.72 46.26 -23.46
N VAL A 460 -30.83 47.49 -22.93
CA VAL A 460 -30.47 48.71 -23.68
C VAL A 460 -29.02 48.65 -24.14
N GLU A 461 -28.08 48.37 -23.22
CA GLU A 461 -26.65 48.27 -23.52
C GLU A 461 -26.36 47.20 -24.59
N GLU A 462 -26.96 46.01 -24.47
CA GLU A 462 -26.74 44.92 -25.41
C GLU A 462 -27.35 45.23 -26.81
N PHE A 463 -28.52 45.87 -26.87
CA PHE A 463 -29.11 46.28 -28.15
C PHE A 463 -28.34 47.43 -28.82
N GLU A 464 -27.82 48.38 -28.05
CA GLU A 464 -26.95 49.45 -28.56
C GLU A 464 -25.66 48.89 -29.15
N LYS A 465 -25.00 47.99 -28.42
CA LYS A 465 -23.77 47.30 -28.86
C LYS A 465 -23.96 46.58 -30.19
N ARG A 466 -25.17 46.08 -30.45
CA ARG A 466 -25.54 45.39 -31.71
C ARG A 466 -26.21 46.30 -32.75
N GLN A 467 -26.27 47.61 -32.52
CA GLN A 467 -26.85 48.60 -33.42
C GLN A 467 -28.35 48.38 -33.70
N MET A 468 -29.09 47.77 -32.77
CA MET A 468 -30.54 47.53 -32.86
C MET A 468 -31.34 48.72 -32.30
N ALA A 469 -31.21 49.89 -32.95
CA ALA A 469 -31.74 51.17 -32.47
C ALA A 469 -33.25 51.20 -32.11
N PRO A 470 -34.17 50.52 -32.83
CA PRO A 470 -35.58 50.48 -32.42
C PRO A 470 -35.80 49.80 -31.06
N LYS A 471 -35.12 48.68 -30.81
CA LYS A 471 -35.21 47.92 -29.55
C LYS A 471 -34.57 48.68 -28.38
N ALA A 472 -33.38 49.26 -28.59
CA ALA A 472 -32.74 50.10 -27.58
C ALA A 472 -33.62 51.29 -27.16
N ARG A 473 -34.28 51.97 -28.11
CA ARG A 473 -35.23 53.05 -27.80
C ARG A 473 -36.45 52.55 -27.01
N HIS A 474 -37.01 51.40 -27.36
CA HIS A 474 -38.14 50.81 -26.66
C HIS A 474 -37.82 50.53 -25.18
N TYR A 475 -36.71 49.84 -24.89
CA TYR A 475 -36.30 49.55 -23.52
C TYR A 475 -35.89 50.82 -22.75
N ARG A 476 -35.31 51.82 -23.41
CA ARG A 476 -35.00 53.10 -22.76
C ARG A 476 -36.27 53.87 -22.35
N GLN A 477 -37.33 53.81 -23.14
CA GLN A 477 -38.62 54.39 -22.77
C GLN A 477 -39.24 53.68 -21.56
N LEU A 478 -39.13 52.35 -21.49
CA LEU A 478 -39.58 51.58 -20.33
C LEU A 478 -38.82 51.97 -19.05
N LEU A 479 -37.52 52.25 -19.16
CA LEU A 479 -36.67 52.70 -18.04
C LEU A 479 -36.98 54.13 -17.56
N GLN A 480 -37.68 54.94 -18.37
CA GLN A 480 -38.12 56.29 -18.01
C GLN A 480 -39.57 56.33 -17.51
N ALA A 481 -40.33 55.26 -17.73
CA ALA A 481 -41.74 55.14 -17.37
C ALA A 481 -41.97 54.45 -16.02
N ASN A 482 -40.96 53.70 -15.55
CA ASN A 482 -40.83 53.20 -14.17
C ASN A 482 -39.99 54.19 -13.36
#